data_AF-A0ABD0Y9X3-F1
#
_entry.id   AF-A0ABD0Y9X3-F1
#
_cell.length_a   1.000
_cell.length_b   1.000
_cell.length_c   1.000
_cell.angle_alpha   90.00
_cell.angle_beta   90.00
_cell.angle_gamma   90.00
#
_symmetry.space_group_name_H-M   'P 1'
#
loop_
_entity.id
_entity.type
_entity.pdbx_description
1 polymer ?
#
loop_
_entity_poly.entity_id
_entity_poly.type
_entity_poly.pdbx_seq_one_letter_code
_entity_poly.pdbx_strand_id
1 'polypeptide(L)'
;MDGGFDIRALAELIKGENEEESSDDDLPRTSYSSLGPGDIGKKTKLRIRGNTRDDEEKDNSLQVEEDPKSIWKLSEVPEVPFSDDASMDPRDKPEYDIKYKQYVTSQDIYLQMGNKTPTTASCEAMVISMFLKGDRQGDVDCHLGTMHLDIRSPRYRLSLPLPHPVDPDTSTAEWVTAESRLILTLTLNRELDFVNL
;
A
#
# COMPACT_ATOMS: atom_id res chain seq x y z
N MET A 1 37.83 -36.75 -13.20
CA MET A 1 36.71 -36.57 -14.15
C MET A 1 36.25 -35.13 -13.97
N ASP A 2 36.96 -34.19 -14.60
CA ASP A 2 36.66 -32.76 -14.49
C ASP A 2 35.81 -32.35 -15.69
N GLY A 3 34.51 -32.20 -15.44
CA GLY A 3 33.56 -31.65 -16.39
C GLY A 3 33.44 -30.15 -16.21
N GLY A 4 34.41 -29.39 -16.73
CA GLY A 4 34.29 -27.94 -16.84
C GLY A 4 33.37 -27.57 -17.99
N PHE A 5 32.16 -27.07 -17.70
CA PHE A 5 31.29 -26.48 -18.71
C PHE A 5 31.96 -25.21 -19.25
N ASP A 6 32.28 -25.20 -20.54
CA ASP A 6 32.96 -24.09 -21.21
C ASP A 6 31.97 -22.93 -21.44
N ILE A 7 32.06 -21.90 -20.60
CA ILE A 7 31.23 -20.68 -20.66
C ILE A 7 31.29 -20.02 -22.06
N ARG A 8 32.34 -20.29 -22.83
CA ARG A 8 32.46 -19.81 -24.21
C ARG A 8 31.45 -20.43 -25.17
N ALA A 9 31.12 -21.71 -24.99
CA ALA A 9 30.10 -22.40 -25.79
C ALA A 9 28.69 -21.85 -25.50
N LEU A 10 28.43 -21.43 -24.26
CA LEU A 10 27.17 -20.78 -23.89
C LEU A 10 27.05 -19.38 -24.53
N ALA A 11 28.14 -18.62 -24.56
CA ALA A 11 28.17 -17.29 -25.16
C ALA A 11 27.90 -17.33 -26.68
N GLU A 12 28.31 -18.41 -27.34
CA GLU A 12 28.07 -18.64 -28.77
C GLU A 12 26.60 -19.01 -29.05
N LEU A 13 25.93 -19.74 -28.14
CA LEU A 13 24.51 -20.07 -28.26
C LEU A 13 23.59 -18.87 -28.02
N ILE A 14 23.98 -17.95 -27.12
CA ILE A 14 23.21 -16.73 -26.82
C ILE A 14 23.31 -15.71 -27.97
N LYS A 15 24.41 -15.71 -28.71
CA LYS A 15 24.65 -14.83 -29.87
C LYS A 15 23.98 -15.35 -31.15
N GLY A 16 22.71 -15.74 -31.08
CA GLY A 16 21.92 -16.25 -32.22
C GLY A 16 22.20 -15.50 -33.53
N GLU A 17 22.24 -16.27 -34.63
CA GLU A 17 22.64 -15.85 -35.98
C GLU A 17 22.15 -14.44 -36.36
N ASN A 18 23.12 -13.65 -36.82
CA ASN A 18 23.07 -12.34 -37.47
C ASN A 18 21.67 -11.77 -37.80
N GLU A 19 21.39 -10.62 -37.18
CA GLU A 19 21.16 -9.35 -37.87
C GLU A 19 20.60 -9.44 -39.31
N GLU A 20 19.28 -9.53 -39.43
CA GLU A 20 18.58 -8.86 -40.52
C GLU A 20 18.14 -7.48 -40.05
N GLU A 21 18.89 -6.50 -40.51
CA GLU A 21 18.68 -5.07 -40.39
C GLU A 21 17.37 -4.68 -41.10
N SER A 22 16.24 -4.69 -40.38
CA SER A 22 14.99 -4.11 -40.87
C SER A 22 14.97 -2.61 -40.59
N SER A 23 15.68 -1.87 -41.44
CA SER A 23 15.52 -0.42 -41.61
C SER A 23 14.18 -0.14 -42.29
N ASP A 24 13.20 0.42 -41.57
CA ASP A 24 12.15 1.26 -42.16
C ASP A 24 11.39 2.03 -41.05
N ASP A 25 11.67 3.34 -40.95
CA ASP A 25 10.70 4.45 -41.04
C ASP A 25 11.15 5.68 -40.22
N ASP A 26 11.90 6.54 -40.90
CA ASP A 26 12.15 7.94 -40.54
C ASP A 26 10.85 8.76 -40.62
N LEU A 27 10.18 8.96 -39.49
CA LEU A 27 9.13 9.98 -39.38
C LEU A 27 9.72 11.32 -38.92
N PRO A 28 9.49 12.44 -39.63
CA PRO A 28 9.99 13.74 -39.20
C PRO A 28 9.31 14.14 -37.89
N ARG A 29 10.11 14.41 -36.84
CA ARG A 29 9.66 15.03 -35.59
C ARG A 29 9.18 16.45 -35.87
N THR A 30 7.91 16.60 -36.25
CA THR A 30 7.26 17.91 -36.32
C THR A 30 6.89 18.34 -34.91
N SER A 31 7.61 19.32 -34.39
CA SER A 31 7.31 20.03 -33.15
C SER A 31 6.03 20.87 -33.29
N TYR A 32 4.85 20.25 -33.19
CA TYR A 32 3.57 20.96 -33.09
C TYR A 32 2.62 20.33 -32.05
N SER A 33 2.40 21.10 -30.99
CA SER A 33 1.26 21.17 -30.06
C SER A 33 0.73 19.90 -29.37
N SER A 34 1.20 19.66 -28.14
CA SER A 34 0.53 18.81 -27.14
C SER A 34 -0.62 19.57 -26.45
N LEU A 35 -1.61 20.03 -27.21
CA LEU A 35 -2.83 20.63 -26.66
C LEU A 35 -4.04 19.84 -27.17
N GLY A 36 -4.66 19.08 -26.28
CA GLY A 36 -5.95 18.42 -26.54
C GLY A 36 -7.13 19.31 -26.15
N PRO A 37 -8.37 18.98 -26.57
CA PRO A 37 -9.58 19.71 -26.21
C PRO A 37 -9.84 19.86 -24.69
N GLY A 38 -9.16 19.06 -23.86
CA GLY A 38 -9.22 19.12 -22.39
C GLY A 38 -8.27 20.14 -21.73
N ASP A 39 -7.47 20.88 -22.51
CA ASP A 39 -6.48 21.84 -21.96
C ASP A 39 -7.02 23.29 -21.82
N ILE A 40 -8.35 23.47 -21.93
CA ILE A 40 -9.02 24.75 -21.70
C ILE A 40 -9.41 24.85 -20.22
N GLY A 41 -8.55 25.49 -19.43
CA GLY A 41 -8.81 25.81 -18.02
C GLY A 41 -7.53 26.03 -17.23
N LYS A 42 -7.55 26.92 -16.23
CA LYS A 42 -6.43 27.09 -15.30
C LYS A 42 -6.24 25.77 -14.55
N LYS A 43 -5.10 25.11 -14.73
CA LYS A 43 -4.79 23.83 -14.08
C LYS A 43 -4.56 24.07 -12.59
N THR A 44 -5.62 24.03 -11.78
CA THR A 44 -5.49 23.98 -10.33
C THR A 44 -4.94 22.60 -9.98
N LYS A 45 -3.64 22.50 -9.72
CA LYS A 45 -3.05 21.28 -9.14
C LYS A 45 -3.68 21.04 -7.77
N LEU A 46 -4.62 20.10 -7.68
CA LEU A 46 -4.99 19.51 -6.41
C LEU A 46 -3.79 18.69 -5.93
N ARG A 47 -3.13 19.17 -4.88
CA ARG A 47 -2.09 18.42 -4.18
C ARG A 47 -2.77 17.37 -3.32
N ILE A 48 -2.75 16.12 -3.79
CA ILE A 48 -2.88 14.96 -2.91
C ILE A 48 -1.52 14.80 -2.23
N ARG A 49 -1.46 14.96 -0.90
CA ARG A 49 -0.26 14.63 -0.12
C ARG A 49 -0.38 13.15 0.27
N GLY A 50 0.35 12.30 -0.43
CA GLY A 50 0.70 10.97 0.07
C GLY A 50 1.90 11.10 1.02
N ASN A 51 1.93 10.27 2.07
CA ASN A 51 3.02 10.22 3.03
C ASN A 51 4.00 9.11 2.61
N THR A 52 4.96 9.43 1.75
CA THR A 52 6.16 8.59 1.54
C THR A 52 7.40 9.40 1.84
N ARG A 53 8.13 8.97 2.87
CA ARG A 53 9.48 9.41 3.20
C ARG A 53 10.45 8.54 2.41
N ASP A 54 11.18 9.14 1.50
CA ASP A 54 12.51 8.65 1.12
C ASP A 54 13.49 9.78 1.40
N ASP A 55 14.37 9.53 2.37
CA ASP A 55 15.54 10.33 2.65
C ASP A 55 16.50 10.21 1.47
N GLU A 56 16.76 11.33 0.78
CA GLU A 56 18.10 11.75 0.36
C GLU A 56 18.01 13.15 -0.29
N GLU A 57 18.54 14.13 0.45
CA GLU A 57 19.06 15.43 0.01
C GLU A 57 18.50 16.01 -1.30
N LYS A 58 17.35 16.69 -1.21
CA LYS A 58 17.12 17.96 -1.91
C LYS A 58 15.97 18.74 -1.29
N ASP A 59 16.33 19.93 -0.82
CA ASP A 59 15.47 21.01 -0.37
C ASP A 59 14.24 21.20 -1.27
N ASN A 60 13.10 20.67 -0.83
CA ASN A 60 11.78 21.16 -1.23
C ASN A 60 10.75 20.84 -0.13
N SER A 61 11.07 21.27 1.09
CA SER A 61 10.08 21.32 2.15
C SER A 61 8.96 22.26 1.70
N LEU A 62 7.85 21.66 1.30
CA LEU A 62 6.61 22.39 1.15
C LEU A 62 6.25 22.88 2.54
N GLN A 63 6.60 24.14 2.80
CA GLN A 63 6.16 24.89 3.95
C GLN A 63 4.65 24.74 4.03
N VAL A 64 4.20 23.81 4.85
CA VAL A 64 2.85 23.82 5.36
C VAL A 64 2.84 25.07 6.21
N GLU A 65 2.12 26.10 5.78
CA GLU A 65 1.95 27.29 6.62
C GLU A 65 1.36 26.80 7.94
N GLU A 66 2.20 26.74 8.97
CA GLU A 66 1.78 26.38 10.31
C GLU A 66 0.96 27.56 10.81
N ASP A 67 -0.30 27.31 11.15
CA ASP A 67 -1.16 28.34 11.71
C ASP A 67 -0.43 28.97 12.91
N PRO A 68 -0.22 30.30 12.94
CA PRO A 68 0.52 31.00 14.01
C PRO A 68 -0.21 30.95 15.37
N LYS A 69 -1.38 30.30 15.40
CA LYS A 69 -2.23 30.08 16.56
C LYS A 69 -2.34 28.59 16.93
N SER A 70 -1.74 27.69 16.16
CA SER A 70 -1.63 26.28 16.53
C SER A 70 -0.64 26.16 17.67
N ILE A 71 -1.09 25.57 18.78
CA ILE A 71 -0.27 25.37 19.98
C ILE A 71 0.71 24.18 19.78
N TRP A 72 0.39 23.26 18.86
CA TRP A 72 1.19 22.06 18.59
C TRP A 72 1.54 21.96 17.11
N LYS A 73 2.80 21.64 16.82
CA LYS A 73 3.22 21.20 15.48
C LYS A 73 3.02 19.69 15.38
N LEU A 74 2.65 19.19 14.19
CA LEU A 74 2.49 17.74 13.97
C LEU A 74 3.79 16.97 14.28
N SER A 75 4.96 17.61 14.09
CA SER A 75 6.27 17.05 14.43
C SER A 75 6.58 17.02 15.93
N GLU A 76 5.88 17.80 16.75
CA GLU A 76 6.09 17.91 18.20
C GLU A 76 5.25 16.93 19.01
N VAL A 77 4.25 16.30 18.40
CA VAL A 77 3.42 15.27 19.04
C VAL A 77 4.05 13.90 18.78
N PRO A 78 4.58 13.22 19.81
CA PRO A 78 5.11 11.87 19.64
C PRO A 78 3.98 10.92 19.22
N GLU A 79 4.14 10.22 18.11
CA GLU A 79 3.26 9.10 17.75
C GLU A 79 3.51 7.97 18.76
N VAL A 80 2.64 7.86 19.76
CA VAL A 80 2.72 6.76 20.72
C VAL A 80 2.09 5.53 20.07
N PRO A 81 2.85 4.44 19.81
CA PRO A 81 2.35 3.26 19.12
C PRO A 81 1.35 2.45 19.95
N PHE A 82 1.23 2.76 21.25
CA PHE A 82 0.31 2.14 22.18
C PHE A 82 -0.44 3.24 22.93
N SER A 83 -1.73 3.40 22.63
CA SER A 83 -2.59 4.23 23.47
C SER A 83 -2.86 3.48 24.77
N ASP A 84 -2.10 3.77 25.83
CA ASP A 84 -2.28 3.18 27.16
C ASP A 84 -3.72 3.37 27.70
N ASP A 85 -4.38 4.43 27.21
CA ASP A 85 -5.78 4.77 27.42
C ASP A 85 -6.77 3.70 26.92
N ALA A 86 -6.41 2.87 25.94
CA ALA A 86 -7.31 1.82 25.45
C ALA A 86 -7.62 0.75 26.52
N SER A 87 -6.78 0.62 27.55
CA SER A 87 -7.01 -0.27 28.70
C SER A 87 -7.86 0.37 29.81
N MET A 88 -7.93 1.71 29.83
CA MET A 88 -8.64 2.50 30.83
C MET A 88 -9.99 3.04 30.32
N ASP A 89 -10.26 2.91 29.02
CA ASP A 89 -11.51 3.35 28.40
C ASP A 89 -12.68 2.46 28.87
N PRO A 90 -13.81 3.04 29.30
CA PRO A 90 -15.01 2.29 29.69
C PRO A 90 -15.74 1.60 28.53
N ARG A 91 -15.35 1.85 27.27
CA ARG A 91 -15.95 1.26 26.07
C ARG A 91 -15.60 -0.21 25.92
N ASP A 92 -16.53 -0.98 25.37
CA ASP A 92 -16.33 -2.40 25.14
C ASP A 92 -15.39 -2.66 23.96
N LYS A 93 -14.65 -3.77 24.01
CA LYS A 93 -13.87 -4.24 22.86
C LYS A 93 -14.81 -4.96 21.88
N PRO A 94 -14.84 -4.58 20.59
CA PRO A 94 -15.69 -5.26 19.62
C PRO A 94 -15.14 -6.66 19.30
N GLU A 95 -16.02 -7.56 18.88
CA GLU A 95 -15.60 -8.86 18.34
C GLU A 95 -14.96 -8.64 16.96
N TYR A 96 -13.74 -9.13 16.78
CA TYR A 96 -13.00 -8.98 15.53
C TYR A 96 -12.34 -10.29 15.12
N ASP A 97 -12.16 -10.43 13.81
CA ASP A 97 -11.52 -11.55 13.15
C ASP A 97 -10.48 -11.03 12.16
N ILE A 98 -9.34 -11.71 12.08
CA ILE A 98 -8.21 -11.33 11.24
C ILE A 98 -7.96 -12.46 10.25
N LYS A 99 -8.05 -12.14 8.96
CA LYS A 99 -7.75 -13.06 7.87
C LYS A 99 -6.65 -12.50 7.00
N TYR A 100 -5.85 -13.37 6.40
CA TYR A 100 -4.86 -12.98 5.39
C TYR A 100 -5.38 -13.37 4.01
N LYS A 101 -5.23 -12.46 3.05
CA LYS A 101 -5.63 -12.64 1.66
C LYS A 101 -4.39 -12.61 0.78
N GLN A 102 -4.30 -13.62 -0.08
CA GLN A 102 -3.26 -13.75 -1.08
C GLN A 102 -3.90 -13.61 -2.46
N TYR A 103 -3.31 -12.78 -3.31
CA TYR A 103 -3.72 -12.72 -4.71
C TYR A 103 -2.98 -13.82 -5.45
N VAL A 104 -3.72 -14.75 -6.04
CA VAL A 104 -3.16 -15.89 -6.78
C VAL A 104 -3.57 -15.78 -8.24
N THR A 105 -2.63 -16.00 -9.13
CA THR A 105 -2.87 -16.08 -10.57
C THR A 105 -3.12 -17.53 -10.99
N SER A 106 -3.61 -17.74 -12.21
CA SER A 106 -3.75 -19.08 -12.76
C SER A 106 -2.41 -19.82 -12.87
N GLN A 107 -1.30 -19.10 -13.06
CA GLN A 107 0.05 -19.67 -13.08
C GLN A 107 0.43 -20.25 -11.70
N ASP A 108 0.09 -19.55 -10.63
CA ASP A 108 0.37 -20.00 -9.26
C ASP A 108 -0.43 -21.26 -8.92
N ILE A 109 -1.71 -21.29 -9.28
CA ILE A 109 -2.63 -22.39 -8.91
C ILE A 109 -2.43 -23.62 -9.80
N TYR A 110 -2.34 -23.43 -11.12
CA TYR A 110 -2.36 -24.54 -12.08
C TYR A 110 -0.97 -24.98 -12.53
N LEU A 111 -0.01 -24.06 -12.60
CA LEU A 111 1.34 -24.36 -13.10
C LEU A 111 2.38 -24.44 -11.98
N GLN A 112 2.07 -23.96 -10.78
CA GLN A 112 3.00 -23.89 -9.64
C GLN A 112 4.33 -23.19 -10.00
N MET A 113 4.30 -22.30 -11.00
CA MET A 113 5.47 -21.56 -11.47
C MET A 113 5.66 -20.25 -10.72
N GLY A 114 4.73 -19.89 -9.82
CA GLY A 114 4.86 -18.74 -8.95
C GLY A 114 5.68 -19.06 -7.71
N ASN A 115 6.43 -18.07 -7.22
CA ASN A 115 7.18 -18.18 -5.97
C ASN A 115 6.30 -18.07 -4.72
N LYS A 116 4.97 -18.02 -4.89
CA LYS A 116 4.03 -17.84 -3.79
C LYS A 116 3.84 -19.14 -3.03
N THR A 117 3.92 -19.05 -1.71
CA THR A 117 3.66 -20.17 -0.79
C THR A 117 2.24 -20.08 -0.22
N PRO A 118 1.64 -21.19 0.27
CA PRO A 118 0.36 -21.13 0.99
C PRO A 118 0.50 -20.57 2.42
N THR A 119 1.64 -19.98 2.75
CA THR A 119 1.89 -19.40 4.08
C THR A 119 1.52 -17.92 4.10
N THR A 120 1.29 -17.38 5.29
CA THR A 120 1.01 -15.95 5.48
C THR A 120 2.13 -15.06 4.96
N ALA A 121 3.35 -15.59 4.78
CA ALA A 121 4.51 -14.88 4.24
C ALA A 121 4.34 -14.46 2.77
N SER A 122 3.41 -15.08 2.02
CA SER A 122 3.08 -14.69 0.63
C SER A 122 1.73 -13.98 0.49
N CYS A 123 1.05 -13.62 1.60
CA CYS A 123 -0.19 -12.85 1.55
C CYS A 123 0.07 -11.35 1.44
N GLU A 124 -0.51 -10.69 0.45
CA GLU A 124 -0.31 -9.25 0.21
C GLU A 124 -1.25 -8.37 1.05
N ALA A 125 -2.39 -8.91 1.51
CA ALA A 125 -3.39 -8.17 2.26
C ALA A 125 -3.79 -8.83 3.59
N MET A 126 -4.06 -8.02 4.59
CA MET A 126 -4.62 -8.40 5.89
C MET A 126 -6.04 -7.83 6.01
N VAL A 127 -7.03 -8.70 6.14
CA VAL A 127 -8.43 -8.34 6.26
C VAL A 127 -8.88 -8.45 7.71
N ILE A 128 -9.26 -7.32 8.31
CA ILE A 128 -9.76 -7.25 9.68
C ILE A 128 -11.26 -6.98 9.62
N SER A 129 -12.04 -7.93 10.10
CA SER A 129 -13.49 -7.82 10.20
C SER A 129 -13.89 -7.59 11.64
N MET A 130 -14.76 -6.64 11.91
CA MET A 130 -15.29 -6.42 13.27
C MET A 130 -16.78 -6.15 13.29
N PHE A 131 -17.43 -6.64 14.35
CA PHE A 131 -18.85 -6.49 14.58
C PHE A 131 -19.11 -5.33 15.53
N LEU A 132 -19.80 -4.30 15.03
CA LEU A 132 -20.10 -3.04 15.72
C LEU A 132 -21.61 -2.88 15.85
N LYS A 133 -22.23 -3.75 16.66
CA LYS A 133 -23.69 -3.82 16.79
C LYS A 133 -24.26 -2.51 17.33
N GLY A 134 -25.17 -1.91 16.56
CA GLY A 134 -25.90 -0.71 16.98
C GLY A 134 -25.18 0.61 16.73
N ASP A 135 -23.98 0.60 16.15
CA ASP A 135 -23.30 1.79 15.68
C ASP A 135 -23.54 2.01 14.18
N ARG A 136 -23.42 3.26 13.73
CA ARG A 136 -23.60 3.65 12.32
C ARG A 136 -22.24 3.96 11.71
N GLN A 137 -22.14 3.81 10.40
CA GLN A 137 -20.91 4.09 9.64
C GLN A 137 -20.31 5.48 9.94
N GLY A 138 -21.16 6.51 10.09
CA GLY A 138 -20.71 7.89 10.34
C GLY A 138 -20.22 8.15 11.77
N ASP A 139 -20.49 7.25 12.71
CA ASP A 139 -20.07 7.39 14.11
C ASP A 139 -18.75 6.64 14.38
N VAL A 140 -18.21 5.95 13.37
CA VAL A 140 -17.00 5.13 13.50
C VAL A 140 -15.81 5.85 12.90
N ASP A 141 -14.89 6.24 13.76
CA ASP A 141 -13.59 6.79 13.39
C ASP A 141 -12.57 5.66 13.29
N CYS A 142 -11.99 5.49 12.10
CA CYS A 142 -10.90 4.55 11.85
C CYS A 142 -9.62 5.33 11.58
N HIS A 143 -8.61 5.11 12.42
CA HIS A 143 -7.28 5.66 12.25
C HIS A 143 -6.28 4.54 12.01
N LEU A 144 -5.67 4.55 10.83
CA LEU A 144 -4.68 3.57 10.43
C LEU A 144 -3.31 4.24 10.36
N GLY A 145 -2.40 3.78 11.21
CA GLY A 145 -0.98 4.08 11.11
C GLY A 145 -0.22 2.94 10.43
N THR A 146 1.09 3.12 10.27
CA THR A 146 1.95 2.11 9.62
C THR A 146 2.00 0.79 10.38
N MET A 147 1.97 0.79 11.72
CA MET A 147 2.08 -0.43 12.52
C MET A 147 1.02 -0.52 13.62
N HIS A 148 0.00 0.33 13.56
CA HIS A 148 -1.04 0.40 14.57
C HIS A 148 -2.38 0.75 13.93
N LEU A 149 -3.43 0.07 14.38
CA LEU A 149 -4.81 0.34 14.00
C LEU A 149 -5.58 0.81 15.24
N ASP A 150 -6.16 2.00 15.17
CA ASP A 150 -7.04 2.54 16.20
C ASP A 150 -8.45 2.77 15.65
N ILE A 151 -9.45 2.21 16.32
CA ILE A 151 -10.85 2.32 15.94
C ILE A 151 -11.64 2.80 17.13
N ARG A 152 -12.41 3.86 16.88
CA ARG A 152 -13.22 4.53 17.89
C ARG A 152 -14.64 4.63 17.39
N SER A 153 -15.56 4.20 18.24
CA SER A 153 -16.99 4.38 18.06
C SER A 153 -17.59 4.76 19.42
N PRO A 154 -18.84 5.24 19.49
CA PRO A 154 -19.43 5.67 20.75
C PRO A 154 -19.47 4.57 21.81
N ARG A 155 -19.59 3.31 21.40
CA ARG A 155 -19.66 2.15 22.29
C ARG A 155 -18.41 1.30 22.33
N TYR A 156 -17.71 1.21 21.20
CA TYR A 156 -16.57 0.32 21.06
C TYR A 156 -15.26 1.07 20.86
N ARG A 157 -14.20 0.53 21.45
CA ARG A 157 -12.83 0.97 21.23
C ARG A 157 -11.95 -0.23 20.93
N LEU A 158 -11.14 -0.13 19.88
CA LEU A 158 -10.18 -1.16 19.50
C LEU A 158 -8.86 -0.51 19.11
N SER A 159 -7.83 -0.72 19.93
CA SER A 159 -6.44 -0.38 19.65
C SER A 159 -5.71 -1.69 19.39
N LEU A 160 -5.22 -1.91 18.17
CA LEU A 160 -4.57 -3.15 17.77
C LEU A 160 -3.19 -2.86 17.16
N PRO A 161 -2.09 -3.30 17.78
CA PRO A 161 -0.78 -3.27 17.15
C PRO A 161 -0.72 -4.29 16.01
N LEU A 162 -0.17 -3.89 14.87
CA LEU A 162 -0.02 -4.72 13.68
C LEU A 162 1.35 -5.42 13.72
N PRO A 163 1.43 -6.71 13.36
CA PRO A 163 2.70 -7.45 13.36
C PRO A 163 3.63 -7.05 12.21
N HIS A 164 3.08 -6.48 11.15
CA HIS A 164 3.80 -6.05 9.95
C HIS A 164 3.39 -4.63 9.57
N PRO A 165 4.29 -3.87 8.92
CA PRO A 165 3.93 -2.56 8.43
C PRO A 165 2.89 -2.66 7.33
N VAL A 166 1.95 -1.72 7.34
CA VAL A 166 0.91 -1.55 6.33
C VAL A 166 1.07 -0.21 5.63
N ASP A 167 0.60 -0.16 4.40
CA ASP A 167 0.46 1.08 3.65
C ASP A 167 -0.98 1.63 3.81
N PRO A 168 -1.16 2.78 4.49
CA PRO A 168 -2.48 3.38 4.65
C PRO A 168 -3.10 3.85 3.34
N ASP A 169 -2.29 4.28 2.37
CA ASP A 169 -2.79 4.92 1.14
C ASP A 169 -3.43 3.91 0.18
N THR A 170 -2.96 2.66 0.21
CA THR A 170 -3.52 1.55 -0.59
C THR A 170 -4.54 0.70 0.17
N SER A 171 -4.69 0.92 1.48
CA SER A 171 -5.68 0.22 2.30
C SER A 171 -7.11 0.69 2.03
N THR A 172 -8.09 -0.18 2.25
CA THR A 172 -9.50 0.13 2.03
C THR A 172 -10.36 -0.29 3.22
N ALA A 173 -11.47 0.43 3.41
CA ALA A 173 -12.44 0.16 4.48
C ALA A 173 -13.85 0.10 3.88
N GLU A 174 -14.58 -0.96 4.21
CA GLU A 174 -15.95 -1.19 3.76
C GLU A 174 -16.88 -1.41 4.96
N TRP A 175 -18.01 -0.73 4.97
CA TRP A 175 -19.04 -0.90 5.98
C TRP A 175 -20.22 -1.72 5.44
N VAL A 176 -20.50 -2.85 6.06
CA VAL A 176 -21.64 -3.71 5.73
C VAL A 176 -22.80 -3.38 6.65
N THR A 177 -23.73 -2.55 6.15
CA THR A 177 -24.90 -2.06 6.93
C THR A 177 -25.82 -3.17 7.42
N ALA A 178 -25.94 -4.28 6.67
CA ALA A 178 -26.83 -5.39 7.03
C ALA A 178 -26.41 -6.11 8.33
N GLU A 179 -25.11 -6.19 8.59
CA GLU A 179 -24.54 -6.91 9.75
C GLU A 179 -23.94 -5.97 10.79
N SER A 180 -23.98 -4.65 10.55
CA SER A 180 -23.22 -3.64 11.30
C SER A 180 -21.75 -4.05 11.45
N ARG A 181 -21.13 -4.42 10.33
CA ARG A 181 -19.78 -4.98 10.28
C ARG A 181 -18.85 -4.06 9.50
N LEU A 182 -17.72 -3.73 10.09
CA LEU A 182 -16.64 -3.01 9.42
C LEU A 182 -15.60 -4.02 8.93
N ILE A 183 -15.25 -3.93 7.65
CA ILE A 183 -14.23 -4.77 6.99
C ILE A 183 -13.11 -3.85 6.52
N LEU A 184 -11.93 -4.01 7.11
CA LEU A 184 -10.72 -3.31 6.72
C LEU A 184 -9.85 -4.26 5.90
N THR A 185 -9.44 -3.84 4.71
CA THR A 185 -8.47 -4.54 3.89
C THR A 185 -7.19 -3.72 3.89
N LEU A 186 -6.23 -4.14 4.71
CA LEU A 186 -4.94 -3.48 4.88
C LEU A 186 -3.93 -4.09 3.91
N THR A 187 -3.28 -3.25 3.11
CA THR A 187 -2.19 -3.68 2.23
C THR A 187 -0.91 -3.76 3.05
N LEU A 188 -0.25 -4.91 3.06
CA LEU A 188 0.96 -5.13 3.83
C LEU A 188 2.16 -4.64 3.02
N ASN A 189 3.01 -3.83 3.64
CA ASN A 189 4.27 -3.40 3.04
C ASN A 189 5.40 -4.27 3.61
N ARG A 190 5.92 -5.21 2.83
CA ARG A 190 6.94 -6.17 3.27
C ARG A 190 8.16 -6.07 2.39
N GLU A 191 9.34 -6.16 3.00
CA GLU A 191 10.62 -6.01 2.30
C GLU A 191 10.81 -7.01 1.15
N LEU A 192 10.28 -8.24 1.28
CA LEU A 192 10.48 -9.32 0.31
C LEU A 192 9.29 -9.53 -0.62
N ASP A 193 8.34 -8.59 -0.68
CA ASP A 193 7.12 -8.81 -1.48
C ASP A 193 7.43 -8.85 -2.98
N PHE A 194 8.53 -8.24 -3.41
CA PHE A 194 9.03 -8.35 -4.79
C PHE A 194 9.37 -9.78 -5.23
N VAL A 195 9.61 -10.70 -4.29
CA VAL A 195 9.88 -12.11 -4.59
C VAL A 195 8.59 -12.85 -4.97
N ASN A 196 7.45 -12.34 -4.54
CA ASN A 196 6.12 -12.88 -4.83
C ASN A 196 5.52 -12.32 -6.13
N LEU A 197 6.23 -11.46 -6.89
CA LEU A 197 5.78 -10.92 -8.19
C LEU A 197 5.85 -11.96 -9.32
#